data_AF-A0A396ABM2-F1
#
_entry.id   AF-A0A396ABM2-F1
#
_cell.length_a   1.000
_cell.length_b   1.000
_cell.length_c   1.000
_cell.angle_alpha   90.00
_cell.angle_beta   90.00
_cell.angle_gamma   90.00
#
_symmetry.space_group_name_H-M   'P 1'
#
loop_
_entity.id
_entity.type
_entity.pdbx_description
1 polymer ?
#
loop_
_entity_poly.entity_id
_entity_poly.type
_entity_poly.pdbx_seq_one_letter_code
_entity_poly.pdbx_strand_id
1 'polypeptide(L)'
;MMHAYDEIYLAKARTTLAWMFDYAVNGCGINIEIFYGMFLNSDYSKRFCQGDCAVVAGLSGVELAQRVIWEKTFDKELPQPVFSLDRSPEYWLGFFMAFYQWYSDLTFAQITENITITEILHMYQKYHEMDVMHFVIDMEQMRVENASRRPARLQEYRKLLGLSQRELAARSEVPLRTIQQYEQRQKNINHARTDYVLRLSNVLCCRPEDLLEQNFDDESVEER
;
A
#
# COMPACT_ATOMS: atom_id res chain seq x y z
N MET A 1 -4.70 8.65 -15.14
CA MET A 1 -4.73 8.33 -13.71
C MET A 1 -5.41 9.45 -12.95
N MET A 2 -6.27 9.11 -12.00
CA MET A 2 -6.75 10.06 -10.99
C MET A 2 -5.74 10.04 -9.86
N HIS A 3 -5.18 11.20 -9.51
CA HIS A 3 -4.24 11.30 -8.41
C HIS A 3 -4.98 11.41 -7.08
N ALA A 4 -4.35 10.96 -5.99
CA ALA A 4 -4.97 10.94 -4.67
C ALA A 4 -5.45 12.31 -4.17
N TYR A 5 -4.73 13.36 -4.55
CA TYR A 5 -5.04 14.75 -4.21
C TYR A 5 -4.36 15.71 -5.19
N ASP A 6 -4.60 17.02 -5.03
CA ASP A 6 -4.08 18.03 -5.94
C ASP A 6 -2.54 18.10 -5.93
N GLU A 7 -1.94 18.25 -7.12
CA GLU A 7 -0.49 18.30 -7.35
C GLU A 7 0.19 19.44 -6.57
N ILE A 8 -0.53 20.52 -6.26
CA ILE A 8 0.00 21.63 -5.44
C ILE A 8 0.59 21.12 -4.11
N TYR A 9 0.01 20.06 -3.53
CA TYR A 9 0.46 19.52 -2.26
C TYR A 9 1.63 18.54 -2.41
N LEU A 10 1.89 18.02 -3.61
CA LEU A 10 2.82 16.92 -3.85
C LEU A 10 4.24 17.23 -3.37
N ALA A 11 4.76 18.40 -3.70
CA ALA A 11 6.11 18.79 -3.29
C ALA A 11 6.25 18.75 -1.75
N LYS A 12 5.23 19.26 -1.05
CA LYS A 12 5.22 19.25 0.41
C LYS A 12 5.01 17.84 0.95
N ALA A 13 4.05 17.09 0.42
CA ALA A 13 3.76 15.70 0.78
C ALA A 13 5.03 14.82 0.77
N ARG A 14 5.80 14.92 -0.32
CA ARG A 14 7.05 14.17 -0.49
C ARG A 14 8.07 14.52 0.57
N THR A 15 8.29 15.80 0.83
CA THR A 15 9.24 16.23 1.88
C THR A 15 8.75 15.87 3.29
N THR A 16 7.45 15.96 3.56
CA THR A 16 6.86 15.57 4.84
C THR A 16 7.08 14.09 5.10
N LEU A 17 6.77 13.21 4.14
CA LEU A 17 6.97 11.77 4.32
C LEU A 17 8.46 11.40 4.37
N ALA A 18 9.31 12.05 3.57
CA ALA A 18 10.76 11.87 3.59
C ALA A 18 11.34 12.14 4.99
N TRP A 19 11.07 13.31 5.55
CA TRP A 19 11.55 13.68 6.88
C TRP A 19 10.92 12.85 7.99
N MET A 20 9.70 12.33 7.80
CA MET A 20 9.06 11.43 8.74
C MET A 20 9.86 10.13 8.90
N PHE A 21 10.19 9.46 7.79
CA PHE A 21 10.95 8.21 7.84
C PHE A 21 12.39 8.44 8.32
N ASP A 22 13.05 9.50 7.85
CA ASP A 22 14.40 9.84 8.29
C ASP A 22 14.45 10.07 9.81
N TYR A 23 13.57 10.91 10.35
CA TYR A 23 13.55 11.19 11.79
C TYR A 23 13.17 9.96 12.62
N ALA A 24 12.22 9.13 12.16
CA ALA A 24 11.80 7.95 12.90
C ALA A 24 12.92 6.90 12.99
N VAL A 25 13.63 6.65 11.88
CA VAL A 25 14.67 5.61 11.83
C VAL A 25 15.99 6.14 12.33
N ASN A 26 16.50 7.23 11.74
CA ASN A 26 17.83 7.76 12.06
C ASN A 26 17.81 8.64 13.31
N GLY A 27 16.76 9.45 13.50
CA GLY A 27 16.63 10.32 14.67
C GLY A 27 16.22 9.58 15.94
N CYS A 28 15.21 8.71 15.86
CA CYS A 28 14.66 7.99 17.02
C CYS A 28 15.23 6.58 17.20
N GLY A 29 16.01 6.05 16.24
CA GLY A 29 16.57 4.71 16.30
C GLY A 29 15.53 3.59 16.19
N ILE A 30 14.35 3.86 15.62
CA ILE A 30 13.28 2.87 15.49
C ILE A 30 13.52 2.05 14.23
N ASN A 31 13.39 0.73 14.32
CA ASN A 31 13.46 -0.13 13.14
C ASN A 31 12.35 0.24 12.12
N ILE A 32 12.72 0.29 10.84
CA ILE A 32 11.82 0.74 9.77
C ILE A 32 10.54 -0.08 9.63
N GLU A 33 10.61 -1.41 9.77
CA GLU A 33 9.42 -2.28 9.71
C GLU A 33 8.47 -2.00 10.87
N ILE A 34 9.04 -1.79 12.07
CA ILE A 34 8.26 -1.44 13.26
C ILE A 34 7.59 -0.08 13.09
N PHE A 35 8.34 0.94 12.68
CA PHE A 35 7.79 2.27 12.48
C PHE A 35 6.75 2.30 11.37
N TYR A 36 7.00 1.60 10.26
CA TYR A 36 6.05 1.51 9.17
C TYR A 36 4.75 0.81 9.60
N GLY A 37 4.86 -0.25 10.40
CA GLY A 37 3.70 -0.88 11.04
C GLY A 37 2.91 0.09 11.94
N MET A 38 3.60 0.96 12.70
CA MET A 38 2.93 2.01 13.48
C MET A 38 2.21 3.01 12.56
N PHE A 39 2.86 3.44 11.48
CA PHE A 39 2.29 4.37 10.51
C PHE A 39 1.05 3.79 9.81
N LEU A 40 1.11 2.55 9.32
CA LEU A 40 -0.03 1.88 8.69
C LEU A 40 -1.25 1.80 9.61
N ASN A 41 -1.01 1.60 10.91
CA ASN A 41 -2.07 1.50 11.92
C ASN A 41 -2.48 2.85 12.52
N SER A 42 -1.89 3.96 12.07
CA SER A 42 -2.22 5.31 12.51
C SER A 42 -3.33 5.91 11.66
N ASP A 43 -4.07 6.86 12.22
CA ASP A 43 -5.06 7.62 11.44
C ASP A 43 -4.38 8.56 10.43
N TYR A 44 -3.10 8.91 10.66
CA TYR A 44 -2.31 9.74 9.77
C TYR A 44 -2.07 9.10 8.40
N SER A 45 -1.89 7.78 8.32
CA SER A 45 -1.74 7.07 7.04
C SER A 45 -2.97 7.28 6.15
N LYS A 46 -4.18 7.09 6.71
CA LYS A 46 -5.44 7.26 5.99
C LYS A 46 -5.65 8.72 5.56
N ARG A 47 -5.45 9.65 6.47
CA ARG A 47 -5.60 11.09 6.22
C ARG A 47 -4.62 11.61 5.16
N PHE A 48 -3.40 11.07 5.15
CA PHE A 48 -2.42 11.38 4.12
C PHE A 48 -2.90 10.91 2.75
N CYS A 49 -3.36 9.66 2.63
CA CYS A 49 -3.90 9.14 1.37
C CYS A 49 -5.14 9.91 0.88
N GLN A 50 -5.96 10.44 1.79
CA GLN A 50 -7.14 11.26 1.47
C GLN A 50 -6.81 12.71 1.11
N GLY A 51 -5.54 13.12 1.16
CA GLY A 51 -5.15 14.50 0.86
C GLY A 51 -5.50 15.52 1.93
N ASP A 52 -5.65 15.11 3.20
CA ASP A 52 -5.91 16.04 4.30
C ASP A 52 -4.77 17.07 4.40
N CYS A 53 -5.07 18.33 4.09
CA CYS A 53 -4.07 19.39 4.01
C CYS A 53 -3.33 19.59 5.33
N ALA A 54 -3.97 19.32 6.48
CA ALA A 54 -3.32 19.41 7.77
C ALA A 54 -2.21 18.36 7.93
N VAL A 55 -2.34 17.19 7.31
CA VAL A 55 -1.35 16.10 7.38
C VAL A 55 -0.33 16.22 6.25
N VAL A 56 -0.80 16.40 5.01
CA VAL A 56 0.05 16.42 3.82
C VAL A 56 0.94 17.65 3.78
N ALA A 57 0.41 18.82 4.19
CA ALA A 57 1.12 20.09 4.11
C ALA A 57 1.26 20.85 5.43
N GLY A 58 0.36 20.62 6.40
CA GLY A 58 0.32 21.33 7.67
C GLY A 58 1.34 20.86 8.71
N LEU A 59 1.80 19.61 8.63
CA LEU A 59 2.81 19.06 9.53
C LEU A 59 4.19 19.05 8.88
N SER A 60 5.22 19.25 9.70
CA SER A 60 6.57 18.80 9.34
C SER A 60 6.66 17.27 9.41
N GLY A 61 7.61 16.68 8.69
CA GLY A 61 7.82 15.24 8.76
C GLY A 61 8.19 14.75 10.16
N VAL A 62 8.93 15.57 10.93
CA VAL A 62 9.27 15.29 12.33
C VAL A 62 8.00 15.24 13.19
N GLU A 63 7.13 16.25 13.11
CA GLU A 63 5.87 16.27 13.86
C GLU A 63 4.97 15.10 13.50
N LEU A 64 4.92 14.74 12.21
CA LEU A 64 4.16 13.58 11.74
C LEU A 64 4.69 12.28 12.37
N ALA A 65 6.00 12.06 12.35
CA ALA A 65 6.63 10.90 12.97
C ALA A 65 6.37 10.84 14.49
N GLN A 66 6.52 11.97 15.19
CA GLN A 66 6.26 12.06 16.62
C GLN A 66 4.80 11.70 16.95
N ARG A 67 3.84 12.23 16.18
CA ARG A 67 2.41 11.92 16.35
C ARG A 67 2.10 10.44 16.13
N VAL A 68 2.70 9.82 15.10
CA VAL A 68 2.56 8.37 14.85
C VAL A 68 3.12 7.55 16.02
N ILE A 69 4.27 7.95 16.58
CA ILE A 69 4.90 7.24 17.70
C ILE A 69 4.07 7.41 19.00
N TRP A 70 3.56 8.61 19.27
CA TRP A 70 2.78 8.91 20.47
C TRP A 70 1.40 8.26 20.48
N GLU A 71 0.80 7.95 19.32
CA GLU A 71 -0.45 7.16 19.26
C GLU A 71 -0.31 5.77 19.88
N LYS A 72 0.90 5.19 19.90
CA LYS A 72 1.18 3.85 20.46
C LYS A 72 1.96 3.89 21.77
N THR A 73 2.70 4.96 22.02
CA THR A 73 3.60 5.09 23.18
C THR A 73 3.47 6.50 23.76
N PHE A 74 2.48 6.67 24.62
CA PHE A 74 2.24 7.92 25.32
C PHE A 74 3.47 8.33 26.16
N ASP A 75 3.81 9.63 26.18
CA ASP A 75 4.85 10.23 27.03
C ASP A 75 6.29 9.74 26.85
N LYS A 76 6.66 9.21 25.68
CA LYS A 76 8.07 9.02 25.36
C LYS A 76 8.71 10.35 24.97
N GLU A 77 9.71 10.80 25.72
CA GLU A 77 10.61 11.87 25.27
C GLU A 77 11.36 11.38 24.02
N LEU A 78 11.15 12.07 22.90
CA LEU A 78 11.79 11.77 21.63
C LEU A 78 13.03 12.65 21.42
N PRO A 79 14.09 12.13 20.78
CA PRO A 79 15.29 12.89 20.49
C PRO A 79 14.99 14.17 19.69
N GLN A 80 15.78 15.22 19.90
CA GLN A 80 15.70 16.40 19.07
C GLN A 80 16.10 16.06 17.62
N PRO A 81 15.41 16.60 16.60
CA PRO A 81 15.73 16.31 15.21
C PRO A 81 17.10 16.87 14.86
N VAL A 82 17.92 16.04 14.20
CA VAL A 82 19.20 16.45 13.64
C VAL A 82 19.06 16.44 12.13
N PHE A 83 19.19 17.61 11.50
CA PHE A 83 19.07 17.73 10.05
C PHE A 83 20.46 17.63 9.42
N SER A 84 20.68 16.55 8.67
CA SER A 84 21.86 16.42 7.81
C SER A 84 21.63 17.13 6.47
N LEU A 85 22.72 17.61 5.87
CA LEU A 85 22.72 18.04 4.46
C LEU A 85 22.57 16.83 3.54
N ASP A 86 23.22 15.73 3.89
CA ASP A 86 23.12 14.47 3.15
C ASP A 86 21.81 13.76 3.47
N ARG A 87 21.06 13.41 2.42
CA ARG A 87 19.78 12.71 2.53
C ARG A 87 20.02 11.22 2.72
N SER A 88 19.42 10.66 3.76
CA SER A 88 19.49 9.24 4.09
C SER A 88 18.69 8.39 3.10
N PRO A 89 18.96 7.07 3.03
CA PRO A 89 18.09 6.13 2.31
C PRO A 89 16.62 6.23 2.73
N GLU A 90 16.35 6.41 4.02
CA GLU A 90 14.99 6.51 4.58
C GLU A 90 14.28 7.81 4.16
N TYR A 91 15.04 8.91 4.02
CA TYR A 91 14.52 10.14 3.44
C TYR A 91 14.00 9.87 2.02
N TRP A 92 14.81 9.25 1.17
CA TRP A 92 14.46 9.01 -0.21
C TRP A 92 13.33 8.00 -0.36
N LEU A 93 13.31 6.96 0.48
CA LEU A 93 12.19 6.06 0.60
C LEU A 93 10.88 6.82 0.82
N GLY A 94 10.82 7.70 1.83
CA GLY A 94 9.62 8.50 2.08
C GLY A 94 9.28 9.43 0.91
N PHE A 95 10.29 10.03 0.29
CA PHE A 95 10.13 10.94 -0.85
C PHE A 95 9.52 10.26 -2.09
N PHE A 96 9.97 9.05 -2.41
CA PHE A 96 9.47 8.26 -3.53
C PHE A 96 8.15 7.58 -3.21
N MET A 97 7.99 7.08 -1.98
CA MET A 97 6.76 6.43 -1.54
C MET A 97 5.57 7.42 -1.55
N ALA A 98 5.77 8.67 -1.15
CA ALA A 98 4.74 9.71 -1.23
C ALA A 98 4.33 9.98 -2.69
N PHE A 99 5.30 10.03 -3.61
CA PHE A 99 5.00 10.21 -5.03
C PHE A 99 4.23 9.03 -5.60
N TYR A 100 4.67 7.80 -5.33
CA TYR A 100 4.00 6.60 -5.81
C TYR A 100 2.58 6.47 -5.25
N GLN A 101 2.38 6.79 -3.96
CA GLN A 101 1.06 6.85 -3.34
C GLN A 101 0.13 7.85 -4.05
N TRP A 102 0.62 9.07 -4.28
CA TRP A 102 -0.15 10.10 -4.99
C TRP A 102 -0.44 9.72 -6.45
N TYR A 103 0.55 9.15 -7.14
CA TYR A 103 0.46 8.76 -8.54
C TYR A 103 -0.55 7.63 -8.75
N SER A 104 -0.51 6.60 -7.91
CA SER A 104 -1.33 5.39 -8.01
C SER A 104 -2.70 5.48 -7.33
N ASP A 105 -2.92 6.48 -6.47
CA ASP A 105 -4.10 6.59 -5.59
C ASP A 105 -4.33 5.35 -4.70
N LEU A 106 -3.24 4.62 -4.41
CA LEU A 106 -3.28 3.49 -3.51
C LEU A 106 -3.03 3.94 -2.08
N THR A 107 -3.62 3.23 -1.12
CA THR A 107 -3.25 3.38 0.28
C THR A 107 -1.87 2.77 0.55
N PHE A 108 -1.17 3.24 1.57
CA PHE A 108 0.12 2.65 1.97
C PHE A 108 0.02 1.14 2.23
N ALA A 109 -1.08 0.67 2.84
CA ALA A 109 -1.31 -0.75 3.06
C ALA A 109 -1.45 -1.55 1.76
N GLN A 110 -2.06 -0.97 0.72
CA GLN A 110 -2.16 -1.60 -0.61
C GLN A 110 -0.83 -1.58 -1.37
N ILE A 111 -0.01 -0.54 -1.17
CA ILE A 111 1.34 -0.46 -1.75
C ILE A 111 2.18 -1.61 -1.22
N THR A 112 2.16 -1.85 0.09
CA THR A 112 2.97 -2.89 0.76
C THR A 112 2.22 -4.19 1.04
N GLU A 113 1.16 -4.48 0.30
CA GLU A 113 0.41 -5.73 0.46
C GLU A 113 1.28 -6.96 0.10
N ASN A 114 2.11 -6.79 -0.93
CA ASN A 114 2.96 -7.82 -1.54
C ASN A 114 4.44 -7.43 -1.63
N ILE A 115 4.83 -6.28 -1.05
CA ILE A 115 6.20 -5.78 -1.00
C ILE A 115 6.44 -5.21 0.39
N THR A 116 7.54 -5.59 1.04
CA THR A 116 7.92 -5.06 2.36
C THR A 116 8.53 -3.67 2.24
N ILE A 117 8.43 -2.86 3.31
CA ILE A 117 9.06 -1.54 3.32
C ILE A 117 10.59 -1.64 3.18
N THR A 118 11.18 -2.71 3.71
CA THR A 118 12.61 -3.01 3.54
C THR A 118 12.98 -3.27 2.09
N GLU A 119 12.18 -4.03 1.32
CA GLU A 119 12.43 -4.23 -0.12
C GLU A 119 12.41 -2.89 -0.87
N ILE A 120 11.47 -2.00 -0.54
CA ILE A 120 11.38 -0.66 -1.14
C ILE A 120 12.61 0.19 -0.76
N LEU A 121 13.07 0.12 0.49
CA LEU A 121 14.29 0.81 0.93
C LEU A 121 15.51 0.39 0.10
N HIS A 122 15.66 -0.90 -0.20
CA HIS A 122 16.78 -1.41 -0.99
C HIS A 122 16.78 -0.90 -2.45
N MET A 123 15.63 -0.47 -2.97
CA MET A 123 15.56 0.16 -4.30
C MET A 123 16.33 1.48 -4.34
N TYR A 124 16.53 2.16 -3.20
CA TYR A 124 17.26 3.43 -3.11
C TYR A 124 18.63 3.41 -3.81
N GLN A 125 19.41 2.33 -3.61
CA GLN A 125 20.77 2.23 -4.16
C GLN A 125 20.78 2.37 -5.69
N LYS A 126 19.73 1.89 -6.35
CA LYS A 126 19.56 1.93 -7.80
C LYS A 126 19.05 3.29 -8.31
N TYR A 127 18.24 4.00 -7.51
CA TYR A 127 17.40 5.10 -7.99
C TYR A 127 17.77 6.51 -7.50
N HIS A 128 18.71 6.65 -6.57
CA HIS A 128 19.03 7.96 -5.97
C HIS A 128 19.56 9.01 -6.97
N GLU A 129 19.99 8.59 -8.17
CA GLU A 129 20.41 9.47 -9.28
C GLU A 129 19.46 9.44 -10.49
N MET A 130 18.35 8.70 -10.42
CA MET A 130 17.45 8.46 -11.54
C MET A 130 16.13 9.23 -11.41
N ASP A 131 15.41 9.36 -12.53
CA ASP A 131 14.08 9.94 -12.54
C ASP A 131 13.07 9.11 -11.71
N VAL A 132 12.19 9.79 -10.97
CA VAL A 132 11.19 9.17 -10.09
C VAL A 132 10.26 8.19 -10.83
N MET A 133 10.03 8.37 -12.12
CA MET A 133 9.19 7.47 -12.90
C MET A 133 9.80 6.07 -13.05
N HIS A 134 11.12 5.91 -13.00
CA HIS A 134 11.72 4.58 -12.98
C HIS A 134 11.41 3.83 -11.69
N PHE A 135 11.34 4.54 -10.56
CA PHE A 135 10.87 3.96 -9.30
C PHE A 135 9.42 3.50 -9.42
N VAL A 136 8.54 4.28 -10.06
CA VAL A 136 7.14 3.89 -10.30
C VAL A 136 7.04 2.62 -11.14
N ILE A 137 7.79 2.53 -12.24
CA ILE A 137 7.77 1.38 -13.15
C ILE A 137 8.21 0.11 -12.43
N ASP A 138 9.35 0.15 -11.73
CA ASP A 138 9.86 -1.01 -11.00
C ASP A 138 8.94 -1.40 -9.83
N MET A 139 8.39 -0.42 -9.10
CA MET A 139 7.41 -0.68 -8.04
C MET A 139 6.20 -1.41 -8.59
N GLU A 140 5.65 -0.96 -9.72
CA GLU A 140 4.50 -1.60 -10.33
C GLU A 140 4.82 -3.02 -10.80
N GLN A 141 5.97 -3.20 -11.46
CA GLN A 141 6.42 -4.52 -11.88
C GLN A 141 6.57 -5.48 -10.70
N MET A 142 7.22 -5.06 -9.61
CA MET A 142 7.39 -5.89 -8.42
C MET A 142 6.03 -6.25 -7.79
N ARG A 143 5.07 -5.32 -7.78
CA ARG A 143 3.74 -5.56 -7.21
C ARG A 143 2.97 -6.60 -8.03
N VAL A 144 3.00 -6.47 -9.36
CA VAL A 144 2.38 -7.42 -10.30
C VAL A 144 3.01 -8.80 -10.15
N GLU A 145 4.34 -8.89 -10.17
CA GLU A 145 5.06 -10.15 -10.06
C GLU A 145 4.76 -10.84 -8.73
N ASN A 146 4.79 -10.12 -7.61
CA ASN A 146 4.53 -10.70 -6.29
C ASN A 146 3.06 -11.07 -6.10
N ALA A 147 2.12 -10.28 -6.64
CA ALA A 147 0.69 -10.62 -6.62
C ALA A 147 0.40 -11.91 -7.41
N SER A 148 1.04 -12.08 -8.57
CA SER A 148 0.87 -13.26 -9.43
C SER A 148 1.30 -14.57 -8.73
N ARG A 149 2.29 -14.50 -7.84
CA ARG A 149 2.81 -15.64 -7.06
C ARG A 149 1.88 -16.05 -5.91
N ARG A 150 1.00 -15.16 -5.46
CA ARG A 150 0.03 -15.45 -4.39
C ARG A 150 -1.19 -16.19 -4.95
N PRO A 151 -1.82 -17.08 -4.14
CA PRO A 151 -3.12 -17.62 -4.48
C PRO A 151 -4.15 -16.49 -4.66
N ALA A 152 -5.18 -16.74 -5.45
CA ALA A 152 -6.25 -15.77 -5.64
C ALA A 152 -6.94 -15.44 -4.30
N ARG A 153 -7.43 -14.21 -4.11
CA ARG A 153 -8.09 -13.80 -2.84
C ARG A 153 -9.25 -14.71 -2.49
N LEU A 154 -10.03 -15.11 -3.49
CA LEU A 154 -11.10 -16.10 -3.35
C LEU A 154 -10.60 -17.43 -2.76
N GLN A 155 -9.44 -17.90 -3.22
CA GLN A 155 -8.82 -19.13 -2.74
C GLN A 155 -8.32 -18.99 -1.29
N GLU A 156 -7.76 -17.83 -0.93
CA GLU A 156 -7.30 -17.53 0.43
C GLU A 156 -8.45 -17.60 1.43
N TYR A 157 -9.51 -16.83 1.21
CA TYR A 157 -10.69 -16.84 2.08
C TYR A 157 -11.33 -18.22 2.19
N ARG A 158 -11.44 -18.94 1.07
CA ARG A 158 -11.97 -20.30 1.07
C ARG A 158 -11.14 -21.24 1.96
N LYS A 159 -9.81 -21.20 1.82
CA LYS A 159 -8.90 -22.04 2.60
C LYS A 159 -8.88 -21.67 4.07
N LEU A 160 -9.02 -20.38 4.41
CA LEU A 160 -9.09 -19.90 5.79
C LEU A 160 -10.30 -20.50 6.54
N LEU A 161 -11.41 -20.71 5.83
CA LEU A 161 -12.60 -21.38 6.37
C LEU A 161 -12.57 -22.92 6.22
N GLY A 162 -11.49 -23.49 5.71
CA GLY A 162 -11.36 -24.94 5.51
C GLY A 162 -12.29 -25.53 4.45
N LEU A 163 -12.89 -24.70 3.58
CA LEU A 163 -13.86 -25.15 2.59
C LEU A 163 -13.17 -25.73 1.35
N SER A 164 -13.72 -26.79 0.79
CA SER A 164 -13.39 -27.25 -0.57
C SER A 164 -14.08 -26.38 -1.62
N GLN A 165 -13.57 -26.40 -2.87
CA GLN A 165 -14.22 -25.70 -3.99
C GLN A 165 -15.67 -26.18 -4.22
N ARG A 166 -15.94 -27.47 -3.97
CA ARG A 166 -17.28 -28.06 -4.10
C ARG A 166 -18.24 -27.55 -3.02
N GLU A 167 -17.77 -27.45 -1.78
CA GLU A 167 -18.59 -26.93 -0.68
C GLU A 167 -18.88 -25.44 -0.87
N LEU A 168 -17.89 -24.66 -1.31
CA LEU A 168 -18.13 -23.26 -1.64
C LEU A 168 -19.15 -23.11 -2.78
N ALA A 169 -19.03 -23.92 -3.84
CA ALA A 169 -19.99 -23.93 -4.96
C ALA A 169 -21.42 -24.25 -4.49
N ALA A 170 -21.56 -25.27 -3.66
CA ALA A 170 -22.87 -25.69 -3.14
C ALA A 170 -23.51 -24.62 -2.24
N ARG A 171 -22.72 -23.98 -1.36
CA ARG A 171 -23.22 -22.97 -0.42
C ARG A 171 -23.50 -21.62 -1.06
N SER A 172 -22.70 -21.22 -2.05
CA SER A 172 -22.83 -19.93 -2.73
C SER A 172 -23.76 -19.99 -3.95
N GLU A 173 -24.19 -21.18 -4.36
CA GLU A 173 -24.93 -21.42 -5.60
C GLU A 173 -24.22 -20.87 -6.85
N VAL A 174 -22.89 -20.76 -6.79
CA VAL A 174 -22.03 -20.42 -7.92
C VAL A 174 -21.49 -21.72 -8.53
N PRO A 175 -21.53 -21.89 -9.88
CA PRO A 175 -21.03 -23.11 -10.50
C PRO A 175 -19.57 -23.41 -10.12
N LEU A 176 -19.27 -24.68 -9.81
CA LEU A 176 -17.93 -25.13 -9.43
C LEU A 176 -16.85 -24.69 -10.44
N ARG A 177 -17.16 -24.82 -11.74
CA ARG A 177 -16.25 -24.40 -12.81
C ARG A 177 -15.94 -22.90 -12.75
N THR A 178 -16.91 -22.08 -12.35
CA THR A 178 -16.72 -20.64 -12.22
C THR A 178 -15.78 -20.32 -11.06
N ILE A 179 -15.96 -20.96 -9.89
CA ILE A 179 -15.03 -20.80 -8.76
C ILE A 179 -13.62 -21.23 -9.15
N GLN A 180 -13.47 -22.36 -9.85
CA GLN A 180 -12.16 -22.81 -10.35
C GLN A 180 -11.52 -21.80 -11.30
N GLN A 181 -12.28 -21.23 -12.22
CA GLN A 181 -11.79 -20.24 -13.17
C GLN A 181 -11.35 -18.94 -12.48
N TYR A 182 -12.04 -18.50 -11.43
CA TYR A 182 -11.62 -17.36 -10.62
C TYR A 182 -10.35 -17.68 -9.81
N GLU A 183 -10.28 -18.84 -9.14
CA GLU A 183 -9.09 -19.22 -8.36
C GLU A 183 -7.84 -19.42 -9.22
N GLN A 184 -8.01 -19.83 -10.48
CA GLN A 184 -6.93 -20.00 -11.45
C GLN A 184 -6.64 -18.71 -12.26
N ARG A 185 -7.32 -17.59 -11.94
CA ARG A 185 -7.27 -16.33 -12.70
C ARG A 185 -7.54 -16.46 -14.21
N GLN A 186 -8.24 -17.52 -14.63
CA GLN A 186 -8.74 -17.66 -16.00
C GLN A 186 -9.93 -16.73 -16.28
N LYS A 187 -10.64 -16.32 -15.22
CA LYS A 187 -11.62 -15.25 -15.24
C LYS A 187 -11.21 -14.19 -14.23
N ASN A 188 -11.30 -12.93 -14.64
CA ASN A 188 -11.12 -11.82 -13.72
C ASN A 188 -12.36 -11.71 -12.80
N ILE A 189 -12.14 -11.85 -11.50
CA ILE A 189 -13.20 -11.73 -10.49
C ILE A 189 -13.73 -10.30 -10.38
N ASN A 190 -12.94 -9.30 -10.78
CA ASN A 190 -13.33 -7.90 -10.80
C ASN A 190 -14.40 -7.61 -11.86
N HIS A 191 -14.45 -8.45 -12.90
CA HIS A 191 -15.49 -8.41 -13.94
C HIS A 191 -16.57 -9.48 -13.70
N ALA A 192 -16.59 -10.11 -12.51
CA ALA A 192 -17.65 -11.03 -12.15
C ALA A 192 -18.99 -10.31 -12.03
N ARG A 193 -20.08 -11.05 -12.25
CA ARG A 193 -21.40 -10.51 -11.97
C ARG A 193 -21.52 -10.21 -10.48
N THR A 194 -22.08 -9.05 -10.15
CA THR A 194 -22.21 -8.57 -8.76
C THR A 194 -22.94 -9.59 -7.87
N ASP A 195 -23.93 -10.31 -8.41
CA ASP A 195 -24.67 -11.35 -7.69
C ASP A 195 -23.79 -12.56 -7.29
N TYR A 196 -22.75 -12.87 -8.08
CA TYR A 196 -21.79 -13.92 -7.73
C TYR A 196 -20.87 -13.45 -6.61
N VAL A 197 -20.35 -12.21 -6.71
CA VAL A 197 -19.44 -11.65 -5.70
C VAL A 197 -20.15 -11.56 -4.35
N LEU A 198 -21.39 -11.07 -4.31
CA LEU A 198 -22.18 -10.99 -3.08
C LEU A 198 -22.45 -12.36 -2.44
N ARG A 199 -22.79 -13.38 -3.25
CA ARG A 199 -23.04 -14.74 -2.73
C ARG A 199 -21.77 -15.40 -2.22
N LEU A 200 -20.65 -15.22 -2.91
CA LEU A 200 -19.35 -15.70 -2.46
C LEU A 200 -18.92 -15.00 -1.16
N SER A 201 -19.04 -13.67 -1.08
CA SER A 201 -18.62 -12.89 0.09
C SER A 201 -19.44 -13.26 1.33
N ASN A 202 -20.74 -13.49 1.17
CA ASN A 202 -21.62 -13.94 2.26
C ASN A 202 -21.22 -15.31 2.82
N VAL A 203 -20.89 -16.28 1.94
CA VAL A 203 -20.44 -17.62 2.39
C VAL A 203 -19.04 -17.57 3.00
N LEU A 204 -18.20 -16.67 2.51
CA LEU A 204 -16.82 -16.49 2.96
C LEU A 204 -16.69 -15.53 4.16
N CYS A 205 -17.81 -15.00 4.66
CA CYS A 205 -17.86 -14.07 5.79
C CYS A 205 -16.92 -12.86 5.60
N CYS A 206 -16.79 -12.37 4.37
CA CYS A 206 -15.98 -11.20 4.03
C CYS A 206 -16.82 -10.16 3.29
N ARG A 207 -16.26 -8.96 3.10
CA ARG A 207 -16.90 -7.93 2.27
C ARG A 207 -16.72 -8.28 0.79
N PRO A 208 -17.65 -7.88 -0.10
CA PRO A 208 -17.51 -8.08 -1.54
C PRO A 208 -16.19 -7.52 -2.08
N GLU A 209 -15.79 -6.35 -1.56
CA GLU A 209 -14.54 -5.67 -1.89
C GLU A 209 -13.29 -6.50 -1.55
N ASP A 210 -13.36 -7.36 -0.53
CA ASP A 210 -12.23 -8.19 -0.11
C ASP A 210 -11.94 -9.33 -1.09
N LEU A 211 -12.91 -9.69 -1.92
CA LEU A 211 -12.74 -10.71 -2.97
C LEU A 211 -12.17 -10.13 -4.26
N LEU A 212 -12.23 -8.81 -4.44
CA LEU A 212 -11.70 -8.14 -5.61
C LEU A 212 -10.16 -8.16 -5.55
N GLU A 213 -9.53 -8.42 -6.70
CA GLU A 213 -8.09 -8.31 -6.86
C GLU A 213 -7.74 -6.92 -7.36
N GLN A 214 -6.52 -6.44 -7.12
CA GLN A 214 -6.12 -5.19 -7.76
C GLN A 214 -5.96 -5.47 -9.27
N ASN A 215 -6.74 -4.78 -10.11
CA ASN A 215 -6.65 -4.90 -11.56
C ASN A 215 -5.29 -4.36 -12.01
N PHE A 216 -4.50 -5.18 -12.68
CA PHE A 216 -3.24 -4.79 -13.31
C PHE A 216 -3.37 -4.64 -14.84
N ASP A 217 -4.57 -4.81 -15.38
CA ASP A 217 -4.86 -4.89 -16.82
C ASP A 217 -5.62 -3.65 -17.36
N ASP A 218 -5.63 -2.50 -16.66
CA ASP A 218 -6.11 -1.26 -17.30
C ASP A 218 -4.95 -0.60 -18.06
N GLU A 219 -5.04 -0.73 -19.39
CA GLU A 219 -4.29 -0.02 -20.41
C GLU A 219 -4.17 1.49 -20.09
N SER A 220 -3.02 1.91 -19.54
CA SER A 220 -2.47 3.24 -19.80
C SER A 220 -0.96 3.33 -19.48
N VAL A 221 -0.19 2.32 -19.88
CA VAL A 221 1.22 2.54 -20.27
C VAL A 221 1.26 2.60 -21.80
N GLU A 222 0.39 3.43 -22.38
CA GLU A 222 0.66 4.01 -23.69
C GLU A 222 1.28 5.38 -23.42
N GLU A 223 2.50 5.53 -23.94
CA GLU A 223 3.34 6.72 -23.96
C GLU A 223 2.53 8.02 -24.02
N ARG A 224 2.72 8.88 -23.01
CA ARG A 224 2.52 10.33 -23.14
C ARG A 224 3.71 11.04 -22.53
#